data_AF-A0A8T1PPS8-F1
#
_entry.id   AF-A0A8T1PPS8-F1
#
_cell.length_a   1.000
_cell.length_b   1.000
_cell.length_c   1.000
_cell.angle_alpha   90.00
_cell.angle_beta   90.00
_cell.angle_gamma   90.00
#
_symmetry.space_group_name_H-M   'P 1'
#
loop_
_entity.id
_entity.type
_entity.pdbx_description
1 polymer ?
#
loop_
_entity_poly.entity_id
_entity_poly.type
_entity_poly.pdbx_seq_one_letter_code
_entity_poly.pdbx_strand_id
1 'polypeptide(L)'
;MVDFPGGPKAFEICAKFCYGMTVTLNPYNVVAARCAAEYLEMTEDIDRGNLIFKIEVFLNSSIFHSWKDSIIVLQTAKSLLPWSEDLKIVGRCIDSIASKTSVDPANVTWSYTYNRKLAELDRVVEDRVKLPVIVESVPKDWWVEDICELDIDLYKRVMISVKSKGRMDATVIGEALKMYAVRWLPDSVDALVSDAHAQRNKSLVETIICLLPSDKGVGCSCSFLLKLLKVAILVGADESSREDLVNRLSLKLHEASVKDLLIPARSPQITIYDVELVQCILNRFLMHEKSNQDMDVEKNEKETDNFVLKLGSLLNVGKLIDGYLAEIARDRNLTLSSFIDLARTVPELARPIHDRLYKAIDIYLKEHPSLTKVERKRICGLMVVKKLTMDASMHAAQNERLPLRVVVQVLFFEQVRASAVFRSVSNNSRDASLSTQNTDEECEKTAENCRTLEKQMNQMDGKLAKKSSKNSRSSMQLLPSRSRRIFDKLWAVGKGHGDDKSPETSVSSQSPTSMVPGDTKSSGSSSRHRRHSIS
;
A
#
# COMPACT_ATOMS: atom_id res chain seq x y z
N MET A 1 -38.56 6.55 -31.04
CA MET A 1 -37.42 7.41 -30.62
C MET A 1 -36.65 6.88 -29.41
N VAL A 2 -37.04 5.77 -28.76
CA VAL A 2 -36.26 5.23 -27.63
C VAL A 2 -34.89 4.70 -28.09
N ASP A 3 -34.81 4.18 -29.31
CA ASP A 3 -33.62 3.50 -29.85
C ASP A 3 -32.69 4.40 -30.71
N PHE A 4 -32.89 5.72 -30.70
CA PHE A 4 -32.04 6.63 -31.49
C PHE A 4 -30.71 6.91 -30.77
N PRO A 5 -29.54 6.70 -31.40
CA PRO A 5 -28.25 6.87 -30.73
C PRO A 5 -28.02 8.32 -30.29
N GLY A 6 -27.62 8.51 -29.02
CA GLY A 6 -27.53 9.85 -28.42
C GLY A 6 -28.86 10.49 -27.99
N GLY A 7 -29.99 9.83 -28.28
CA GLY A 7 -31.33 10.25 -27.87
C GLY A 7 -31.80 11.57 -28.51
N PRO A 8 -32.89 12.16 -27.99
CA PRO A 8 -33.54 13.32 -28.61
C PRO A 8 -32.64 14.54 -28.80
N LYS A 9 -31.68 14.78 -27.90
CA LYS A 9 -30.74 15.91 -28.00
C LYS A 9 -29.75 15.75 -29.17
N ALA A 10 -29.34 14.53 -29.47
CA ALA A 10 -28.48 14.26 -30.63
C ALA A 10 -29.28 14.35 -31.95
N PHE A 11 -30.53 13.86 -31.95
CA PHE A 11 -31.44 14.08 -33.07
C PHE A 11 -31.70 15.57 -33.34
N GLU A 12 -31.92 16.37 -32.30
CA GLU A 12 -32.10 17.83 -32.40
C GLU A 12 -30.87 18.51 -33.02
N ILE A 13 -29.66 18.06 -32.69
CA ILE A 13 -28.39 18.51 -33.30
C ILE A 13 -28.37 18.22 -34.81
N CYS A 14 -28.69 16.97 -35.21
CA CYS A 14 -28.74 16.58 -36.62
C CYS A 14 -29.83 17.34 -37.38
N ALA A 15 -31.04 17.45 -36.82
CA ALA A 15 -32.15 18.17 -37.43
C ALA A 15 -31.84 19.67 -37.61
N LYS A 16 -31.26 20.33 -36.59
CA LYS A 16 -30.83 21.74 -36.69
C LYS A 16 -29.83 21.94 -37.82
N PHE A 17 -28.87 21.03 -37.97
CA PHE A 17 -27.92 21.06 -39.07
C PHE A 17 -28.61 20.96 -40.44
N CYS A 18 -29.54 20.00 -40.61
CA CYS A 18 -30.29 19.83 -41.87
C CYS A 18 -31.13 21.06 -42.25
N TYR A 19 -31.64 21.82 -41.26
CA TYR A 19 -32.34 23.09 -41.48
C TYR A 19 -31.42 24.30 -41.62
N GLY A 20 -30.09 24.11 -41.75
CA GLY A 20 -29.11 25.19 -41.92
C GLY A 20 -28.88 26.05 -40.67
N MET A 21 -29.36 25.61 -39.50
CA MET A 21 -29.09 26.30 -38.23
C MET A 21 -27.67 26.01 -37.73
N THR A 22 -27.07 26.96 -37.04
CA THR A 22 -25.77 26.75 -36.38
C THR A 22 -25.91 25.78 -35.21
N VAL A 23 -24.96 24.84 -35.10
CA VAL A 23 -24.96 23.81 -34.06
C VAL A 23 -23.66 23.85 -33.28
N THR A 24 -23.75 23.81 -31.96
CA THR A 24 -22.60 23.92 -31.05
C THR A 24 -22.15 22.54 -30.57
N LEU A 25 -20.99 22.11 -31.06
CA LEU A 25 -20.32 20.89 -30.61
C LEU A 25 -19.40 21.18 -29.42
N ASN A 26 -19.38 20.27 -28.46
CA ASN A 26 -18.55 20.34 -27.25
C ASN A 26 -18.23 18.91 -26.75
N PRO A 27 -17.31 18.74 -25.78
CA PRO A 27 -16.88 17.42 -25.30
C PRO A 27 -18.01 16.55 -24.73
N TYR A 28 -19.11 17.15 -24.27
CA TYR A 28 -20.23 16.44 -23.67
C TYR A 28 -21.28 15.95 -24.67
N ASN A 29 -21.38 16.56 -25.86
CA ASN A 29 -22.37 16.22 -26.88
C ASN A 29 -21.79 15.64 -28.17
N VAL A 30 -20.49 15.80 -28.44
CA VAL A 30 -19.85 15.43 -29.71
C VAL A 30 -19.98 13.94 -30.05
N VAL A 31 -19.86 13.04 -29.06
CA VAL A 31 -20.01 11.59 -29.30
C VAL A 31 -21.43 11.23 -29.67
N ALA A 32 -22.41 11.79 -28.96
CA ALA A 32 -23.83 11.59 -29.23
C ALA A 32 -24.20 12.10 -30.63
N ALA A 33 -23.75 13.31 -30.99
CA ALA A 33 -23.89 13.87 -32.32
C ALA A 33 -23.21 13.01 -33.40
N ARG A 34 -22.02 12.46 -33.13
CA ARG A 34 -21.27 11.62 -34.08
C ARG A 34 -22.01 10.31 -34.37
N CYS A 35 -22.58 9.67 -33.35
CA CYS A 35 -23.35 8.43 -33.51
C CYS A 35 -24.70 8.68 -34.19
N ALA A 36 -25.39 9.78 -33.85
CA ALA A 36 -26.62 10.22 -34.50
C ALA A 36 -26.41 10.55 -35.99
N ALA A 37 -25.33 11.24 -36.32
CA ALA A 37 -24.98 11.59 -37.70
C ALA A 37 -24.62 10.34 -38.53
N GLU A 38 -23.97 9.33 -37.93
CA GLU A 38 -23.75 8.03 -38.58
C GLU A 38 -25.07 7.32 -38.88
N TYR A 39 -25.95 7.20 -37.89
CA TYR A 39 -27.26 6.55 -38.04
C TYR A 39 -28.15 7.20 -39.09
N LEU A 40 -28.00 8.52 -39.30
CA LEU A 40 -28.71 9.29 -40.32
C LEU A 40 -27.91 9.42 -41.64
N GLU A 41 -26.82 8.68 -41.80
CA GLU A 41 -25.96 8.63 -43.00
C GLU A 41 -25.52 10.03 -43.48
N MET A 42 -25.21 10.94 -42.56
CA MET A 42 -24.88 12.35 -42.84
C MET A 42 -23.44 12.52 -43.38
N THR A 43 -23.11 11.82 -44.47
CA THR A 43 -21.78 11.73 -45.09
C THR A 43 -21.52 12.83 -46.13
N GLU A 44 -20.25 12.96 -46.55
CA GLU A 44 -19.83 13.84 -47.65
C GLU A 44 -20.40 13.44 -49.02
N ASP A 45 -20.93 12.23 -49.16
CA ASP A 45 -21.49 11.73 -50.42
C ASP A 45 -22.83 12.38 -50.76
N ILE A 46 -23.55 12.86 -49.73
CA ILE A 46 -24.85 13.55 -49.87
C ILE A 46 -24.65 15.05 -50.08
N ASP A 47 -23.79 15.69 -49.30
CA ASP A 47 -23.47 17.12 -49.39
C ASP A 47 -22.05 17.40 -48.87
N ARG A 48 -21.39 18.45 -49.36
CA ARG A 48 -20.02 18.80 -48.97
C ARG A 48 -19.96 19.55 -47.65
N GLY A 49 -19.10 19.09 -46.75
CA GLY A 49 -19.04 19.59 -45.39
C GLY A 49 -20.29 19.19 -44.58
N ASN A 50 -20.78 17.97 -44.75
CA ASN A 50 -21.88 17.42 -43.97
C ASN A 50 -21.46 17.23 -42.49
N LEU A 51 -22.41 16.84 -41.64
CA LEU A 51 -22.24 16.84 -40.20
C LEU A 51 -21.16 15.85 -39.74
N ILE A 52 -21.04 14.67 -40.35
CA ILE A 52 -19.97 13.71 -39.99
C ILE A 52 -18.58 14.33 -40.20
N PHE A 53 -18.32 14.92 -41.36
CA PHE A 53 -17.03 15.55 -41.66
C PHE A 53 -16.71 16.70 -40.70
N LYS A 54 -17.68 17.58 -40.45
CA LYS A 54 -17.52 18.70 -39.50
C LYS A 54 -17.23 18.20 -38.07
N ILE A 55 -17.88 17.13 -37.64
CA ILE A 55 -17.58 16.49 -36.34
C ILE A 55 -16.18 15.86 -36.33
N GLU A 56 -15.77 15.16 -37.39
CA GLU A 56 -14.43 14.57 -37.48
C GLU A 56 -13.32 15.63 -37.47
N VAL A 57 -13.52 16.75 -38.17
CA VAL A 57 -12.60 17.91 -38.10
C VAL A 57 -12.53 18.46 -36.68
N PHE A 58 -13.65 18.61 -35.97
CA PHE A 58 -13.67 19.10 -34.59
C PHE A 58 -13.02 18.12 -33.60
N LEU A 59 -13.30 16.82 -33.73
CA LEU A 59 -12.65 15.75 -32.95
C LEU A 59 -11.13 15.79 -33.11
N ASN A 60 -10.66 15.80 -34.36
CA ASN A 60 -9.23 15.75 -34.66
C ASN A 60 -8.51 17.05 -34.30
N SER A 61 -9.07 18.23 -34.60
CA SER A 61 -8.42 19.53 -34.36
C SER A 61 -8.47 20.02 -32.92
N SER A 62 -9.54 19.72 -32.18
CA SER A 62 -9.81 20.32 -30.87
C SER A 62 -9.80 19.27 -29.75
N ILE A 63 -10.71 18.29 -29.80
CA ILE A 63 -10.92 17.31 -28.72
C ILE A 63 -9.65 16.49 -28.46
N PHE A 64 -9.07 15.87 -29.49
CA PHE A 64 -7.88 15.03 -29.34
C PHE A 64 -6.61 15.86 -29.13
N HIS A 65 -6.64 17.18 -29.27
CA HIS A 65 -5.52 18.07 -28.93
C HIS A 65 -5.60 18.60 -27.50
N SER A 66 -6.78 18.68 -26.90
CA SER A 66 -7.01 19.04 -25.50
C SER A 66 -6.87 17.84 -24.55
N TRP A 67 -6.31 18.05 -23.36
CA TRP A 67 -6.20 17.01 -22.32
C TRP A 67 -7.57 16.69 -21.70
N LYS A 68 -8.22 17.71 -21.14
CA LYS A 68 -9.52 17.59 -20.46
C LYS A 68 -10.61 17.08 -21.38
N ASP A 69 -10.68 17.59 -22.60
CA ASP A 69 -11.76 17.25 -23.53
C ASP A 69 -11.65 15.79 -24.00
N SER A 70 -10.43 15.28 -24.19
CA SER A 70 -10.19 13.86 -24.49
C SER A 70 -10.72 12.93 -23.37
N ILE A 71 -10.60 13.34 -22.10
CA ILE A 71 -11.10 12.59 -20.94
C ILE A 71 -12.63 12.66 -20.85
N ILE A 72 -13.22 13.85 -21.03
CA ILE A 72 -14.68 14.04 -21.01
C ILE A 72 -15.35 13.25 -22.14
N VAL A 73 -14.77 13.27 -23.35
CA VAL A 73 -15.25 12.48 -24.49
C VAL A 73 -15.12 10.98 -24.22
N LEU A 74 -14.03 10.53 -23.58
CA LEU A 74 -13.88 9.13 -23.18
C LEU A 74 -14.94 8.68 -22.16
N GLN A 75 -15.25 9.53 -21.17
CA GLN A 75 -16.28 9.25 -20.17
C GLN A 75 -17.68 9.21 -20.79
N THR A 76 -18.03 10.17 -21.64
CA THR A 76 -19.36 10.21 -22.29
C THR A 76 -19.57 9.08 -23.30
N ALA A 77 -18.52 8.66 -24.00
CA ALA A 77 -18.55 7.57 -24.96
C ALA A 77 -19.06 6.23 -24.39
N LYS A 78 -18.86 5.97 -23.09
CA LYS A 78 -19.37 4.76 -22.41
C LYS A 78 -20.89 4.60 -22.50
N SER A 79 -21.63 5.70 -22.53
CA SER A 79 -23.10 5.69 -22.63
C SER A 79 -23.63 5.37 -24.04
N LEU A 80 -22.74 5.24 -25.03
CA LEU A 80 -23.04 5.10 -26.46
C LEU A 80 -22.37 3.86 -27.08
N LEU A 81 -21.99 2.87 -26.26
CA LEU A 81 -21.52 1.59 -26.76
C LEU A 81 -22.68 0.80 -27.39
N PRO A 82 -22.47 0.07 -28.50
CA PRO A 82 -21.19 -0.17 -29.17
C PRO A 82 -20.73 0.94 -30.14
N TRP A 83 -21.63 1.82 -30.60
CA TRP A 83 -21.37 2.85 -31.62
C TRP A 83 -20.07 3.64 -31.42
N SER A 84 -19.79 4.08 -30.19
CA SER A 84 -18.59 4.87 -29.87
C SER A 84 -17.27 4.10 -30.01
N GLU A 85 -17.30 2.77 -29.93
CA GLU A 85 -16.18 1.87 -30.18
C GLU A 85 -16.02 1.57 -31.66
N ASP A 86 -17.12 1.27 -32.37
CA ASP A 86 -17.13 0.99 -33.81
C ASP A 86 -16.64 2.20 -34.64
N LEU A 87 -17.03 3.40 -34.21
CA LEU A 87 -16.57 4.69 -34.75
C LEU A 87 -15.16 5.10 -34.26
N LYS A 88 -14.48 4.21 -33.53
CA LYS A 88 -13.10 4.33 -33.04
C LYS A 88 -12.85 5.58 -32.20
N ILE A 89 -13.89 6.15 -31.58
CA ILE A 89 -13.79 7.38 -30.78
C ILE A 89 -13.07 7.06 -29.46
N VAL A 90 -13.47 5.96 -28.81
CA VAL A 90 -12.85 5.46 -27.56
C VAL A 90 -11.35 5.21 -27.74
N GLY A 91 -10.95 4.51 -28.80
CA GLY A 91 -9.55 4.26 -29.13
C GLY A 91 -8.75 5.55 -29.34
N ARG A 92 -9.26 6.49 -30.15
CA ARG A 92 -8.60 7.78 -30.41
C ARG A 92 -8.45 8.63 -29.15
N CYS A 93 -9.44 8.64 -28.25
CA CYS A 93 -9.32 9.25 -26.93
C CYS A 93 -8.20 8.62 -26.09
N ILE A 94 -8.13 7.29 -26.02
CA ILE A 94 -7.12 6.57 -25.25
C ILE A 94 -5.71 6.86 -25.78
N ASP A 95 -5.51 6.81 -27.10
CA ASP A 95 -4.22 7.13 -27.72
C ASP A 95 -3.81 8.59 -27.52
N SER A 96 -4.77 9.53 -27.62
CA SER A 96 -4.54 10.93 -27.30
C SER A 96 -4.08 11.12 -25.85
N ILE A 97 -4.79 10.54 -24.89
CA ILE A 97 -4.44 10.59 -23.46
C ILE A 97 -3.03 10.01 -23.25
N ALA A 98 -2.76 8.79 -23.74
CA ALA A 98 -1.47 8.13 -23.56
C ALA A 98 -0.30 8.87 -24.24
N SER A 99 -0.55 9.53 -25.39
CA SER A 99 0.46 10.39 -26.03
C SER A 99 0.77 11.62 -25.18
N LYS A 100 -0.23 12.28 -24.58
CA LYS A 100 -0.05 13.46 -23.72
C LYS A 100 0.66 13.13 -22.41
N THR A 101 0.33 12.00 -21.76
CA THR A 101 1.08 11.56 -20.56
C THR A 101 2.55 11.29 -20.87
N SER A 102 2.87 10.96 -22.13
CA SER A 102 4.23 10.66 -22.58
C SER A 102 5.06 11.90 -22.98
N VAL A 103 4.55 13.11 -22.75
CA VAL A 103 5.26 14.38 -22.98
C VAL A 103 6.03 14.77 -21.71
N ASP A 104 7.25 15.26 -21.89
CA ASP A 104 8.07 15.81 -20.81
C ASP A 104 7.27 16.91 -20.07
N PRO A 105 7.14 16.86 -18.72
CA PRO A 105 6.48 17.91 -17.94
C PRO A 105 6.94 19.34 -18.29
N ALA A 106 8.19 19.55 -18.70
CA ALA A 106 8.69 20.86 -19.13
C ALA A 106 7.97 21.42 -20.38
N ASN A 107 7.37 20.55 -21.19
CA ASN A 107 6.65 20.88 -22.44
C ASN A 107 5.11 20.86 -22.28
N VAL A 108 4.59 20.69 -21.06
CA VAL A 108 3.14 20.68 -20.79
C VAL A 108 2.59 22.11 -20.80
N THR A 109 1.86 22.44 -21.86
CA THR A 109 1.27 23.77 -22.09
C THR A 109 -0.25 23.83 -21.91
N TRP A 110 -0.89 22.68 -21.68
CA TRP A 110 -2.34 22.56 -21.47
C TRP A 110 -2.74 22.56 -20.00
N SER A 111 -4.02 22.83 -19.73
CA SER A 111 -4.59 22.78 -18.39
C SER A 111 -4.76 21.35 -17.89
N TYR A 112 -4.38 21.13 -16.63
CA TYR A 112 -4.55 19.88 -15.89
C TYR A 112 -5.08 20.18 -14.48
N THR A 113 -5.70 19.21 -13.82
CA THR A 113 -6.05 19.37 -12.40
C THR A 113 -5.00 18.69 -11.53
N TYR A 114 -4.42 19.47 -10.61
CA TYR A 114 -3.46 18.99 -9.63
C TYR A 114 -3.71 19.67 -8.28
N ASN A 115 -4.43 18.99 -7.39
CA ASN A 115 -4.80 19.46 -6.06
C ASN A 115 -4.02 18.67 -4.99
N ARG A 116 -2.68 18.64 -5.05
CA ARG A 116 -1.90 17.81 -4.11
C ARG A 116 -1.78 18.38 -2.68
N LYS A 117 -2.92 18.64 -2.04
CA LYS A 117 -3.06 18.72 -0.57
C LYS A 117 -2.70 17.41 0.15
N LEU A 118 -2.40 16.35 -0.61
CA LEU A 118 -1.79 15.12 -0.10
C LEU A 118 -0.28 15.26 0.21
N ALA A 119 0.41 16.29 -0.32
CA ALA A 119 1.81 16.59 0.02
C ALA A 119 1.97 17.66 1.14
N GLU A 120 0.94 18.49 1.36
CA GLU A 120 0.99 19.57 2.37
C GLU A 120 0.96 19.06 3.82
N LEU A 121 0.69 17.77 4.06
CA LEU A 121 0.67 17.18 5.41
C LEU A 121 2.06 17.20 6.10
N ASP A 122 3.13 17.47 5.34
CA ASP A 122 4.52 17.44 5.82
C ASP A 122 5.24 18.81 5.73
N ARG A 123 4.56 19.89 5.29
CA ARG A 123 5.23 21.19 5.00
C ARG A 123 4.55 22.47 5.48
N VAL A 124 3.36 22.45 6.07
CA VAL A 124 2.69 23.68 6.53
C VAL A 124 2.87 23.90 8.03
N VAL A 125 3.98 24.53 8.41
CA VAL A 125 4.07 25.81 9.17
C VAL A 125 5.57 26.09 9.47
N GLU A 126 6.16 26.98 8.65
CA GLU A 126 7.33 27.86 8.85
C GLU A 126 7.66 28.40 7.44
N ASP A 127 7.72 29.69 7.12
CA ASP A 127 7.56 30.93 7.87
C ASP A 127 6.98 32.02 6.93
N ARG A 128 6.45 33.14 7.46
CA ARG A 128 5.94 34.27 6.65
C ARG A 128 7.07 35.14 6.10
N VAL A 129 7.74 34.69 5.04
CA VAL A 129 8.62 35.54 4.23
C VAL A 129 8.15 35.58 2.78
N LYS A 130 7.79 36.78 2.31
CA LYS A 130 7.46 37.03 0.90
C LYS A 130 8.74 36.94 0.06
N LEU A 131 8.88 35.90 -0.76
CA LEU A 131 9.83 35.84 -1.87
C LEU A 131 9.10 35.31 -3.13
N PRO A 132 9.66 35.46 -4.34
CA PRO A 132 8.87 35.55 -5.57
C PRO A 132 8.23 34.21 -5.96
N VAL A 133 7.18 34.30 -6.77
CA VAL A 133 6.54 33.14 -7.41
C VAL A 133 7.57 32.40 -8.24
N ILE A 134 8.13 31.33 -7.66
CA ILE A 134 8.84 30.31 -8.42
C ILE A 134 7.80 29.70 -9.35
N VAL A 135 8.08 29.69 -10.65
CA VAL A 135 7.28 28.92 -11.61
C VAL A 135 7.47 27.47 -11.22
N GLU A 136 6.50 26.89 -10.50
CA GLU A 136 6.53 25.49 -10.12
C GLU A 136 6.58 24.66 -11.40
N SER A 137 7.69 23.97 -11.62
CA SER A 137 7.83 23.05 -12.74
C SER A 137 6.75 21.98 -12.66
N VAL A 138 6.07 21.71 -13.78
CA VAL A 138 4.97 20.76 -13.84
C VAL A 138 5.37 19.42 -13.19
N PRO A 139 4.62 18.91 -12.18
CA PRO A 139 4.93 17.67 -11.50
C PRO A 139 4.97 16.48 -12.46
N LYS A 140 5.84 15.48 -12.22
CA LYS A 140 5.90 14.27 -13.10
C LYS A 140 4.59 13.48 -13.14
N ASP A 141 3.77 13.61 -12.09
CA ASP A 141 2.48 12.95 -11.89
C ASP A 141 1.27 13.86 -12.19
N TRP A 142 1.47 14.98 -12.89
CA TRP A 142 0.43 16.00 -13.17
C TRP A 142 -0.90 15.45 -13.72
N TRP A 143 -0.87 14.31 -14.40
CA TRP A 143 -1.99 13.66 -15.07
C TRP A 143 -2.78 12.68 -14.18
N VAL A 144 -2.22 12.30 -13.02
CA VAL A 144 -2.71 11.16 -12.23
C VAL A 144 -4.10 11.40 -11.64
N GLU A 145 -4.36 12.58 -11.08
CA GLU A 145 -5.64 12.92 -10.45
C GLU A 145 -6.81 12.82 -11.44
N ASP A 146 -6.59 13.32 -12.66
CA ASP A 146 -7.54 13.33 -13.77
C ASP A 146 -7.87 11.93 -14.30
N ILE A 147 -6.85 11.09 -14.49
CA ILE A 147 -7.06 9.71 -14.94
C ILE A 147 -7.69 8.85 -13.84
N CYS A 148 -7.49 9.19 -12.56
CA CYS A 148 -8.17 8.53 -11.45
C CYS A 148 -9.69 8.79 -11.37
N GLU A 149 -10.24 9.71 -12.17
CA GLU A 149 -11.68 9.94 -12.28
C GLU A 149 -12.39 8.90 -13.17
N LEU A 150 -11.64 8.09 -13.93
CA LEU A 150 -12.18 7.08 -14.84
C LEU A 150 -12.69 5.84 -14.09
N ASP A 151 -13.82 5.31 -14.55
CA ASP A 151 -14.29 3.96 -14.20
C ASP A 151 -13.24 2.89 -14.56
N ILE A 152 -13.25 1.78 -13.83
CA ILE A 152 -12.21 0.73 -13.88
C ILE A 152 -11.88 0.23 -15.30
N ASP A 153 -12.87 0.06 -16.17
CA ASP A 153 -12.67 -0.43 -17.54
C ASP A 153 -11.91 0.59 -18.41
N LEU A 154 -12.29 1.86 -18.30
CA LEU A 154 -11.65 2.97 -19.03
C LEU A 154 -10.25 3.23 -18.46
N TYR A 155 -10.11 3.23 -17.13
CA TYR A 155 -8.83 3.34 -16.44
C TYR A 155 -7.87 2.22 -16.90
N LYS A 156 -8.33 0.97 -16.94
CA LYS A 156 -7.55 -0.18 -17.42
C LYS A 156 -7.06 0.02 -18.85
N ARG A 157 -7.94 0.41 -19.78
CA ARG A 157 -7.56 0.62 -21.19
C ARG A 157 -6.59 1.79 -21.36
N VAL A 158 -6.80 2.90 -20.64
CA VAL A 158 -5.86 4.03 -20.63
C VAL A 158 -4.50 3.60 -20.09
N MET A 159 -4.44 2.97 -18.91
CA MET A 159 -3.19 2.56 -18.28
C MET A 159 -2.42 1.50 -19.09
N ILE A 160 -3.11 0.60 -19.81
CA ILE A 160 -2.47 -0.31 -20.78
C ILE A 160 -1.81 0.49 -21.91
N SER A 161 -2.48 1.48 -22.49
CA SER A 161 -1.89 2.32 -23.55
C SER A 161 -0.72 3.17 -23.03
N VAL A 162 -0.85 3.77 -21.84
CA VAL A 162 0.24 4.51 -21.18
C VAL A 162 1.47 3.61 -20.98
N LYS A 163 1.27 2.38 -20.46
CA LYS A 163 2.34 1.38 -20.34
C LYS A 163 2.95 1.01 -21.69
N SER A 164 2.14 0.82 -22.73
CA SER A 164 2.63 0.41 -24.05
C SER A 164 3.41 1.51 -24.79
N LYS A 165 3.23 2.79 -24.47
CA LYS A 165 4.09 3.87 -25.00
C LYS A 165 5.50 3.85 -24.40
N GLY A 166 5.74 3.17 -23.28
CA GLY A 166 7.07 2.89 -22.70
C GLY A 166 7.88 4.11 -22.20
N ARG A 167 7.31 5.32 -22.23
CA ARG A 167 7.99 6.58 -21.87
C ARG A 167 7.77 7.03 -20.42
N MET A 168 6.80 6.41 -19.72
CA MET A 168 6.47 6.77 -18.35
C MET A 168 7.32 5.97 -17.36
N ASP A 169 7.89 6.66 -16.37
CA ASP A 169 8.61 6.00 -15.29
C ASP A 169 7.67 5.12 -14.46
N ALA A 170 8.14 3.92 -14.11
CA ALA A 170 7.38 2.93 -13.37
C ALA A 170 6.98 3.43 -11.98
N THR A 171 7.76 4.33 -11.35
CA THR A 171 7.39 4.94 -10.07
C THR A 171 6.13 5.80 -10.17
N VAL A 172 5.97 6.54 -11.27
CA VAL A 172 4.78 7.37 -11.53
C VAL A 172 3.56 6.49 -11.81
N ILE A 173 3.75 5.36 -12.52
CA ILE A 173 2.69 4.36 -12.74
C ILE A 173 2.25 3.73 -11.42
N GLY A 174 3.19 3.40 -10.52
CA GLY A 174 2.89 2.84 -9.20
C GLY A 174 2.15 3.82 -8.30
N GLU A 175 2.58 5.09 -8.25
CA GLU A 175 1.85 6.14 -7.53
C GLU A 175 0.46 6.40 -8.15
N ALA A 176 0.31 6.31 -9.47
CA ALA A 176 -1.00 6.40 -10.12
C ALA A 176 -1.95 5.27 -9.68
N LEU A 177 -1.45 4.03 -9.64
CA LEU A 177 -2.22 2.85 -9.19
C LEU A 177 -2.56 2.92 -7.70
N LYS A 178 -1.65 3.44 -6.88
CA LYS A 178 -1.86 3.69 -5.45
C LYS A 178 -2.91 4.79 -5.21
N MET A 179 -2.86 5.89 -5.95
CA MET A 179 -3.89 6.93 -5.90
C MET A 179 -5.27 6.40 -6.34
N TYR A 180 -5.30 5.57 -7.39
CA TYR A 180 -6.52 4.90 -7.84
C TYR A 180 -7.09 3.97 -6.77
N ALA A 181 -6.23 3.14 -6.17
CA ALA A 181 -6.58 2.24 -5.07
C ALA A 181 -7.20 3.00 -3.90
N VAL A 182 -6.55 4.07 -3.42
CA VAL A 182 -7.04 4.89 -2.29
C VAL A 182 -8.35 5.62 -2.62
N ARG A 183 -8.58 6.02 -3.88
CA ARG A 183 -9.81 6.71 -4.30
C ARG A 183 -11.02 5.77 -4.37
N TRP A 184 -10.83 4.55 -4.89
CA TRP A 184 -11.91 3.64 -5.25
C TRP A 184 -12.13 2.45 -4.30
N LEU A 185 -11.12 2.04 -3.51
CA LEU A 185 -11.32 1.02 -2.47
C LEU A 185 -12.00 1.60 -1.22
N PRO A 186 -12.92 0.86 -0.57
CA PRO A 186 -13.45 1.23 0.74
C PRO A 186 -12.40 1.29 1.87
N ASP A 187 -12.55 2.24 2.79
CA ASP A 187 -11.69 2.42 3.98
C ASP A 187 -11.95 1.43 5.13
N SER A 188 -12.96 0.56 5.02
CA SER A 188 -13.35 -0.39 6.08
C SER A 188 -13.42 -1.82 5.55
N VAL A 189 -12.97 -2.77 6.38
CA VAL A 189 -12.99 -4.21 6.08
C VAL A 189 -14.42 -4.68 5.78
N ASP A 190 -15.41 -4.22 6.56
CA ASP A 190 -16.82 -4.57 6.36
C ASP A 190 -17.35 -4.15 4.98
N ALA A 191 -16.93 -2.97 4.49
CA ALA A 191 -17.33 -2.48 3.17
C ALA A 191 -16.52 -3.11 2.02
N LEU A 192 -15.32 -3.62 2.29
CA LEU A 192 -14.54 -4.42 1.35
C LEU A 192 -15.16 -5.80 1.12
N VAL A 193 -15.61 -6.44 2.20
CA VAL A 193 -16.11 -7.83 2.21
C VAL A 193 -17.64 -7.91 2.01
N SER A 194 -18.38 -6.80 2.08
CA SER A 194 -19.83 -6.75 1.81
C SER A 194 -20.20 -7.37 0.45
N ASP A 195 -21.06 -8.38 0.47
CA ASP A 195 -21.51 -9.14 -0.71
C ASP A 195 -22.02 -8.26 -1.85
N ALA A 196 -22.66 -7.12 -1.53
CA ALA A 196 -23.18 -6.17 -2.50
C ALA A 196 -22.09 -5.57 -3.41
N HIS A 197 -20.83 -5.54 -2.96
CA HIS A 197 -19.70 -4.93 -3.67
C HIS A 197 -18.48 -5.86 -3.80
N ALA A 198 -18.48 -7.05 -3.19
CA ALA A 198 -17.36 -8.00 -3.22
C ALA A 198 -16.82 -8.25 -4.64
N GLN A 199 -17.68 -8.58 -5.61
CA GLN A 199 -17.25 -8.86 -7.00
C GLN A 199 -16.67 -7.61 -7.71
N ARG A 200 -17.18 -6.41 -7.40
CA ARG A 200 -16.64 -5.15 -7.93
C ARG A 200 -15.27 -4.86 -7.34
N ASN A 201 -15.15 -5.01 -6.01
CA ASN A 201 -13.89 -4.83 -5.30
C ASN A 201 -12.84 -5.84 -5.81
N LYS A 202 -13.24 -7.09 -6.06
CA LYS A 202 -12.39 -8.17 -6.59
C LYS A 202 -11.79 -7.77 -7.94
N SER A 203 -12.66 -7.48 -8.92
CA SER A 203 -12.26 -7.08 -10.27
C SER A 203 -11.40 -5.80 -10.29
N LEU A 204 -11.66 -4.85 -9.36
CA LEU A 204 -10.86 -3.64 -9.22
C LEU A 204 -9.45 -3.94 -8.68
N VAL A 205 -9.32 -4.77 -7.64
CA VAL A 205 -8.02 -5.17 -7.08
C VAL A 205 -7.20 -5.96 -8.09
N GLU A 206 -7.81 -6.94 -8.76
CA GLU A 206 -7.16 -7.75 -9.80
C GLU A 206 -6.72 -6.88 -10.97
N THR A 207 -7.54 -5.92 -11.39
CA THR A 207 -7.16 -4.96 -12.44
C THR A 207 -5.98 -4.09 -12.02
N ILE A 208 -5.94 -3.61 -10.77
CA ILE A 208 -4.77 -2.86 -10.25
C ILE A 208 -3.51 -3.74 -10.27
N ILE A 209 -3.61 -5.00 -9.86
CA ILE A 209 -2.50 -5.97 -9.89
C ILE A 209 -2.00 -6.18 -11.33
N CYS A 210 -2.90 -6.47 -12.29
CA CYS A 210 -2.54 -6.61 -13.71
C CYS A 210 -1.89 -5.34 -14.31
N LEU A 211 -2.19 -4.16 -13.76
CA LEU A 211 -1.63 -2.90 -14.21
C LEU A 211 -0.27 -2.56 -13.57
N LEU A 212 0.18 -3.27 -12.53
CA LEU A 212 1.49 -3.02 -11.91
C LEU A 212 2.64 -3.03 -12.95
N PRO A 213 3.68 -2.18 -12.79
CA PRO A 213 4.82 -2.16 -13.71
C PRO A 213 5.54 -3.51 -13.78
N SER A 214 6.05 -3.91 -14.95
CA SER A 214 6.73 -5.20 -15.14
C SER A 214 8.18 -5.24 -14.64
N ASP A 215 8.63 -4.15 -14.02
CA ASP A 215 10.02 -3.81 -13.66
C ASP A 215 10.54 -4.52 -12.39
N LYS A 216 10.07 -5.74 -12.12
CA LYS A 216 10.41 -6.49 -10.90
C LYS A 216 10.05 -5.77 -9.59
N GLY A 217 9.14 -4.79 -9.64
CA GLY A 217 8.56 -4.12 -8.48
C GLY A 217 9.24 -2.80 -8.10
N VAL A 218 10.23 -2.31 -8.87
CA VAL A 218 10.93 -1.04 -8.59
C VAL A 218 9.94 0.13 -8.47
N GLY A 219 8.96 0.21 -9.37
CA GLY A 219 7.95 1.27 -9.44
C GLY A 219 6.93 1.31 -8.31
N CYS A 220 6.93 0.38 -7.34
CA CYS A 220 5.99 0.39 -6.21
C CYS A 220 6.71 0.26 -4.87
N SER A 221 6.19 0.88 -3.81
CA SER A 221 6.71 0.68 -2.46
C SER A 221 6.28 -0.69 -1.92
N CYS A 222 7.16 -1.36 -1.17
CA CYS A 222 6.83 -2.63 -0.54
C CYS A 222 5.60 -2.53 0.39
N SER A 223 5.45 -1.41 1.11
CA SER A 223 4.28 -1.12 1.95
C SER A 223 2.97 -1.00 1.17
N PHE A 224 2.98 -0.48 -0.06
CA PHE A 224 1.78 -0.47 -0.92
C PHE A 224 1.44 -1.88 -1.39
N LEU A 225 2.44 -2.64 -1.86
CA LEU A 225 2.26 -4.02 -2.32
C LEU A 225 1.75 -4.94 -1.19
N LEU A 226 2.25 -4.80 0.04
CA LEU A 226 1.76 -5.56 1.20
C LEU A 226 0.32 -5.20 1.57
N LYS A 227 -0.05 -3.90 1.55
CA LYS A 227 -1.44 -3.49 1.77
C LYS A 227 -2.36 -4.00 0.65
N LEU A 228 -1.91 -3.96 -0.60
CA LEU A 228 -2.64 -4.50 -1.75
C LEU A 228 -2.82 -6.02 -1.63
N LEU A 229 -1.81 -6.76 -1.18
CA LEU A 229 -1.92 -8.20 -0.89
C LEU A 229 -2.93 -8.48 0.22
N LYS A 230 -2.95 -7.72 1.32
CA LYS A 230 -3.97 -7.87 2.38
C LYS A 230 -5.38 -7.67 1.83
N VAL A 231 -5.60 -6.66 0.98
CA VAL A 231 -6.91 -6.42 0.35
C VAL A 231 -7.26 -7.51 -0.68
N ALA A 232 -6.31 -7.94 -1.51
CA ALA A 232 -6.47 -9.02 -2.47
C ALA A 232 -6.84 -10.34 -1.79
N ILE A 233 -6.22 -10.64 -0.65
CA ILE A 233 -6.62 -11.72 0.25
C ILE A 233 -8.07 -11.47 0.70
N LEU A 234 -8.35 -10.41 1.48
CA LEU A 234 -9.68 -10.13 2.04
C LEU A 234 -10.83 -10.33 1.03
N VAL A 235 -10.68 -9.77 -0.17
CA VAL A 235 -11.72 -9.72 -1.20
C VAL A 235 -11.80 -11.02 -2.02
N GLY A 236 -10.87 -11.95 -1.86
CA GLY A 236 -10.89 -13.24 -2.56
C GLY A 236 -10.44 -13.16 -4.02
N ALA A 237 -9.42 -12.33 -4.29
CA ALA A 237 -8.77 -12.24 -5.59
C ALA A 237 -8.15 -13.58 -6.02
N ASP A 238 -8.09 -13.80 -7.33
CA ASP A 238 -7.60 -15.04 -7.93
C ASP A 238 -6.15 -15.35 -7.55
N GLU A 239 -5.83 -16.65 -7.43
CA GLU A 239 -4.53 -17.10 -6.91
C GLU A 239 -3.35 -16.62 -7.75
N SER A 240 -3.51 -16.52 -9.08
CA SER A 240 -2.52 -15.94 -9.98
C SER A 240 -2.18 -14.48 -9.67
N SER A 241 -3.16 -13.69 -9.23
CA SER A 241 -2.96 -12.29 -8.82
C SER A 241 -2.28 -12.18 -7.45
N ARG A 242 -2.60 -13.10 -6.52
CA ARG A 242 -1.92 -13.21 -5.22
C ARG A 242 -0.47 -13.64 -5.39
N GLU A 243 -0.22 -14.60 -6.26
CA GLU A 243 1.08 -15.15 -6.62
C GLU A 243 1.99 -14.09 -7.29
N ASP A 244 1.47 -13.29 -8.23
CA ASP A 244 2.21 -12.16 -8.81
C ASP A 244 2.62 -11.12 -7.76
N LEU A 245 1.72 -10.78 -6.82
CA LEU A 245 2.07 -9.92 -5.68
C LEU A 245 3.14 -10.53 -4.78
N VAL A 246 3.04 -11.81 -4.44
CA VAL A 246 4.03 -12.53 -3.62
C VAL A 246 5.41 -12.52 -4.29
N ASN A 247 5.48 -12.75 -5.61
CA ASN A 247 6.73 -12.72 -6.38
C ASN A 247 7.35 -11.32 -6.50
N ARG A 248 6.54 -10.25 -6.46
CA ARG A 248 7.06 -8.86 -6.40
C ARG A 248 7.55 -8.51 -5.00
N LEU A 249 6.83 -8.95 -3.97
CA LEU A 249 7.17 -8.73 -2.57
C LEU A 249 8.46 -9.45 -2.17
N SER A 250 8.69 -10.65 -2.70
CA SER A 250 9.95 -11.38 -2.49
C SER A 250 11.18 -10.72 -3.10
N LEU A 251 11.03 -9.65 -3.89
CA LEU A 251 12.16 -8.85 -4.41
C LEU A 251 12.41 -7.58 -3.57
N LYS A 252 11.44 -7.18 -2.74
CA LYS A 252 11.47 -5.95 -1.93
C LYS A 252 11.25 -6.16 -0.43
N LEU A 253 11.34 -7.41 0.06
CA LEU A 253 11.08 -7.74 1.47
C LEU A 253 11.95 -6.92 2.45
N HIS A 254 13.15 -6.53 2.04
CA HIS A 254 14.07 -5.69 2.82
C HIS A 254 13.58 -4.24 3.05
N GLU A 255 12.60 -3.74 2.27
CA GLU A 255 11.97 -2.42 2.43
C GLU A 255 10.76 -2.46 3.41
N ALA A 256 10.30 -3.64 3.84
CA ALA A 256 9.06 -3.77 4.61
C ALA A 256 9.23 -3.43 6.09
N SER A 257 8.16 -2.96 6.73
CA SER A 257 8.09 -2.85 8.20
C SER A 257 7.37 -4.05 8.83
N VAL A 258 7.64 -4.32 10.11
CA VAL A 258 6.96 -5.41 10.86
C VAL A 258 5.44 -5.28 10.80
N LYS A 259 4.90 -4.05 10.81
CA LYS A 259 3.45 -3.77 10.72
C LYS A 259 2.87 -4.17 9.36
N ASP A 260 3.64 -4.05 8.29
CA ASP A 260 3.19 -4.44 6.96
C ASP A 260 3.08 -5.97 6.85
N LEU A 261 3.94 -6.74 7.53
CA LEU A 261 3.90 -8.20 7.61
C LEU A 261 2.76 -8.77 8.48
N LEU A 262 2.05 -7.94 9.26
CA LEU A 262 0.87 -8.36 10.04
C LEU A 262 -0.34 -8.60 9.11
N ILE A 263 -0.30 -9.70 8.36
CA ILE A 263 -1.37 -10.16 7.47
C ILE A 263 -2.32 -11.05 8.30
N PRO A 264 -3.62 -10.72 8.42
CA PRO A 264 -4.56 -11.55 9.19
C PRO A 264 -4.67 -12.96 8.62
N ALA A 265 -4.74 -13.95 9.51
CA ALA A 265 -5.07 -15.33 9.14
C ALA A 265 -6.49 -15.42 8.59
N ARG A 266 -6.79 -16.48 7.83
CA ARG A 266 -8.16 -16.79 7.36
C ARG A 266 -8.66 -18.08 7.98
N SER A 267 -9.96 -18.15 8.26
CA SER A 267 -10.61 -19.42 8.59
C SER A 267 -10.25 -20.49 7.54
N PRO A 268 -9.77 -21.68 7.94
CA PRO A 268 -9.88 -22.29 9.28
C PRO A 268 -8.69 -22.05 10.24
N GLN A 269 -7.71 -21.22 9.89
CA GLN A 269 -6.56 -20.94 10.76
C GLN A 269 -7.02 -20.28 12.09
N ILE A 270 -6.44 -20.75 13.20
CA ILE A 270 -6.78 -20.31 14.58
C ILE A 270 -5.81 -19.20 15.07
N THR A 271 -4.69 -19.02 14.37
CA THR A 271 -3.74 -17.92 14.63
C THR A 271 -4.33 -16.57 14.24
N ILE A 272 -3.78 -15.50 14.81
CA ILE A 272 -4.17 -14.11 14.49
C ILE A 272 -3.62 -13.71 13.11
N TYR A 273 -2.45 -14.24 12.73
CA TYR A 273 -1.73 -13.88 11.51
C TYR A 273 -1.40 -15.10 10.64
N ASP A 274 -1.32 -14.87 9.34
CA ASP A 274 -0.91 -15.86 8.34
C ASP A 274 0.63 -15.96 8.29
N VAL A 275 1.17 -16.85 9.12
CA VAL A 275 2.63 -17.08 9.24
C VAL A 275 3.17 -17.86 8.04
N GLU A 276 2.36 -18.73 7.44
CA GLU A 276 2.73 -19.56 6.29
C GLU A 276 2.97 -18.70 5.04
N LEU A 277 2.12 -17.69 4.80
CA LEU A 277 2.31 -16.72 3.73
C LEU A 277 3.59 -15.88 3.92
N VAL A 278 3.89 -15.42 5.13
CA VAL A 278 5.14 -14.69 5.41
C VAL A 278 6.36 -15.59 5.20
N GLN A 279 6.29 -16.86 5.60
CA GLN A 279 7.34 -17.84 5.33
C GLN A 279 7.50 -18.11 3.82
N CYS A 280 6.42 -18.14 3.04
CA CYS A 280 6.45 -18.27 1.58
C CYS A 280 7.16 -17.07 0.91
N ILE A 281 6.84 -15.84 1.30
CA ILE A 281 7.50 -14.62 0.79
C ILE A 281 8.99 -14.62 1.14
N LEU A 282 9.34 -15.00 2.37
CA LEU A 282 10.73 -15.12 2.82
C LEU A 282 11.51 -16.20 2.04
N ASN A 283 10.93 -17.38 1.84
CA ASN A 283 11.55 -18.45 1.05
C ASN A 283 11.88 -17.98 -0.37
N ARG A 284 10.94 -17.30 -1.03
CA ARG A 284 11.16 -16.75 -2.38
C ARG A 284 12.23 -15.67 -2.41
N PHE A 285 12.27 -14.78 -1.42
CA PHE A 285 13.34 -13.78 -1.29
C PHE A 285 14.73 -14.46 -1.24
N LEU A 286 14.86 -15.52 -0.43
CA LEU A 286 16.09 -16.28 -0.31
C LEU A 286 16.45 -17.09 -1.56
N MET A 287 15.46 -17.52 -2.36
CA MET A 287 15.72 -18.13 -3.68
C MET A 287 16.24 -17.10 -4.69
N HIS A 288 15.69 -15.88 -4.70
CA HIS A 288 16.17 -14.81 -5.58
C HIS A 288 17.60 -14.36 -5.22
N GLU A 289 17.92 -14.22 -3.93
CA GLU A 289 19.29 -13.93 -3.47
C GLU A 289 20.30 -15.00 -3.94
N LYS A 290 19.95 -16.30 -3.83
CA LYS A 290 20.81 -17.41 -4.30
C LYS A 290 20.95 -17.44 -5.82
N SER A 291 19.86 -17.28 -6.58
CA SER A 291 19.92 -17.27 -8.04
C SER A 291 20.75 -16.11 -8.61
N ASN A 292 20.91 -15.02 -7.83
CA ASN A 292 21.79 -13.90 -8.15
C ASN A 292 23.23 -14.09 -7.64
N GLN A 293 23.62 -15.30 -7.20
CA GLN A 293 25.01 -15.66 -6.87
C GLN A 293 25.60 -16.58 -7.95
N ASP A 294 24.82 -17.55 -8.45
CA ASP A 294 25.28 -18.52 -9.46
C ASP A 294 25.54 -17.90 -10.86
N MET A 295 25.02 -16.69 -11.13
CA MET A 295 25.14 -16.01 -12.43
C MET A 295 26.29 -14.98 -12.49
N ASP A 296 26.85 -14.56 -11.35
CA ASP A 296 27.84 -13.47 -11.23
C ASP A 296 29.29 -14.01 -11.14
N VAL A 297 29.72 -14.87 -12.08
CA VAL A 297 31.09 -15.47 -12.07
C VAL A 297 32.13 -14.63 -12.85
N GLU A 298 31.70 -13.60 -13.59
CA GLU A 298 32.59 -12.71 -14.36
C GLU A 298 33.04 -11.45 -13.59
N LYS A 299 34.11 -11.66 -12.80
CA LYS A 299 34.96 -10.68 -12.10
C LYS A 299 34.92 -9.26 -12.66
N ASN A 300 34.47 -8.29 -11.86
CA ASN A 300 34.78 -6.86 -12.06
C ASN A 300 34.65 -6.04 -10.76
N GLU A 301 35.41 -4.94 -10.64
CA GLU A 301 35.56 -4.13 -9.40
C GLU A 301 34.24 -3.54 -8.82
N LYS A 302 33.13 -3.60 -9.56
CA LYS A 302 31.78 -3.24 -9.09
C LYS A 302 31.13 -4.29 -8.17
N GLU A 303 31.73 -5.47 -8.03
CA GLU A 303 31.25 -6.55 -7.15
C GLU A 303 31.13 -6.11 -5.68
N THR A 304 32.06 -5.29 -5.18
CA THR A 304 32.11 -4.91 -3.75
C THR A 304 30.85 -4.16 -3.31
N ASP A 305 30.44 -3.14 -4.08
CA ASP A 305 29.24 -2.36 -3.78
C ASP A 305 27.97 -3.22 -3.88
N ASN A 306 27.91 -4.09 -4.89
CA ASN A 306 26.76 -4.97 -5.12
C ASN A 306 26.64 -6.03 -4.00
N PHE A 307 27.76 -6.58 -3.52
CA PHE A 307 27.80 -7.50 -2.39
C PHE A 307 27.40 -6.81 -1.07
N VAL A 308 27.87 -5.58 -0.83
CA VAL A 308 27.48 -4.79 0.36
C VAL A 308 25.99 -4.46 0.34
N LEU A 309 25.41 -4.15 -0.82
CA LEU A 309 23.97 -3.93 -0.97
C LEU A 309 23.15 -5.23 -0.77
N LYS A 310 23.54 -6.36 -1.38
CA LYS A 310 22.93 -7.69 -1.17
C LYS A 310 22.96 -8.06 0.33
N LEU A 311 24.12 -7.93 0.99
CA LEU A 311 24.27 -8.21 2.42
C LEU A 311 23.44 -7.26 3.31
N GLY A 312 23.39 -5.97 2.98
CA GLY A 312 22.55 -4.99 3.68
C GLY A 312 21.05 -5.32 3.58
N SER A 313 20.60 -5.78 2.42
CA SER A 313 19.22 -6.25 2.20
C SER A 313 18.92 -7.48 3.09
N LEU A 314 19.84 -8.46 3.11
CA LEU A 314 19.72 -9.69 3.89
C LEU A 314 19.71 -9.43 5.40
N LEU A 315 20.55 -8.52 5.89
CA LEU A 315 20.56 -8.05 7.29
C LEU A 315 19.25 -7.35 7.67
N ASN A 316 18.68 -6.54 6.78
CA ASN A 316 17.39 -5.90 7.00
C ASN A 316 16.25 -6.93 7.06
N VAL A 317 16.26 -7.96 6.21
CA VAL A 317 15.29 -9.07 6.29
C VAL A 317 15.45 -9.88 7.59
N GLY A 318 16.67 -10.18 8.05
CA GLY A 318 16.89 -10.84 9.35
C GLY A 318 16.32 -10.01 10.50
N LYS A 319 16.60 -8.71 10.51
CA LYS A 319 16.06 -7.71 11.46
C LYS A 319 14.54 -7.61 11.45
N LEU A 320 13.93 -7.74 10.28
CA LEU A 320 12.48 -7.69 10.05
C LEU A 320 11.79 -8.96 10.56
N ILE A 321 12.30 -10.13 10.19
CA ILE A 321 11.73 -11.42 10.59
C ILE A 321 11.87 -11.63 12.10
N ASP A 322 12.98 -11.24 12.73
CA ASP A 322 13.11 -11.29 14.19
C ASP A 322 12.14 -10.32 14.91
N GLY A 323 11.85 -9.17 14.29
CA GLY A 323 10.81 -8.26 14.76
C GLY A 323 9.40 -8.83 14.63
N TYR A 324 9.11 -9.51 13.51
CA TYR A 324 7.83 -10.20 13.28
C TYR A 324 7.65 -11.41 14.21
N LEU A 325 8.69 -12.22 14.42
CA LEU A 325 8.73 -13.31 15.41
C LEU A 325 8.34 -12.81 16.81
N ALA A 326 8.81 -11.62 17.22
CA ALA A 326 8.49 -11.02 18.51
C ALA A 326 7.03 -10.48 18.62
N GLU A 327 6.35 -10.23 17.51
CA GLU A 327 4.91 -9.89 17.51
C GLU A 327 4.04 -11.15 17.45
N ILE A 328 4.34 -12.12 16.57
CA ILE A 328 3.56 -13.36 16.51
C ILE A 328 3.74 -14.24 17.75
N ALA A 329 4.86 -14.12 18.46
CA ALA A 329 5.08 -14.82 19.74
C ALA A 329 4.07 -14.45 20.84
N ARG A 330 3.27 -13.40 20.65
CA ARG A 330 2.18 -13.02 21.56
C ARG A 330 0.89 -13.77 21.31
N ASP A 331 0.78 -14.46 20.18
CA ASP A 331 -0.37 -15.29 19.84
C ASP A 331 -0.25 -16.65 20.51
N ARG A 332 -1.15 -16.94 21.46
CA ARG A 332 -1.20 -18.22 22.19
C ARG A 332 -1.54 -19.42 21.31
N ASN A 333 -2.10 -19.19 20.12
CA ASN A 333 -2.42 -20.23 19.15
C ASN A 333 -1.22 -20.55 18.23
N LEU A 334 -0.12 -19.79 18.32
CA LEU A 334 1.07 -20.03 17.50
C LEU A 334 1.79 -21.33 17.89
N THR A 335 1.84 -22.27 16.95
CA THR A 335 2.51 -23.56 17.13
C THR A 335 4.03 -23.41 17.21
N LEU A 336 4.66 -24.25 18.04
CA LEU A 336 6.10 -24.25 18.23
C LEU A 336 6.86 -24.57 16.94
N SER A 337 6.32 -25.46 16.10
CA SER A 337 6.89 -25.77 14.79
C SER A 337 6.92 -24.54 13.90
N SER A 338 5.80 -23.84 13.71
CA SER A 338 5.72 -22.62 12.88
C SER A 338 6.73 -21.55 13.33
N PHE A 339 6.85 -21.29 14.63
CA PHE A 339 7.87 -20.37 15.17
C PHE A 339 9.30 -20.84 14.84
N ILE A 340 9.62 -22.12 15.07
CA ILE A 340 10.94 -22.70 14.83
C ILE A 340 11.30 -22.70 13.34
N ASP A 341 10.36 -23.05 12.47
CA ASP A 341 10.59 -23.22 11.03
C ASP A 341 10.75 -21.87 10.34
N LEU A 342 9.94 -20.86 10.71
CA LEU A 342 10.16 -19.48 10.26
C LEU A 342 11.51 -18.95 10.77
N ALA A 343 11.86 -19.18 12.04
CA ALA A 343 13.13 -18.73 12.59
C ALA A 343 14.34 -19.37 11.91
N ARG A 344 14.26 -20.66 11.53
CA ARG A 344 15.33 -21.40 10.81
C ARG A 344 15.46 -21.02 9.34
N THR A 345 14.39 -20.54 8.71
CA THR A 345 14.43 -20.08 7.31
C THR A 345 15.46 -18.97 7.10
N VAL A 346 15.65 -18.09 8.10
CA VAL A 346 16.60 -16.96 8.04
C VAL A 346 18.06 -17.43 8.17
N PRO A 347 18.95 -17.15 7.18
CA PRO A 347 20.36 -17.56 7.22
C PRO A 347 21.16 -16.92 8.35
N GLU A 348 22.26 -17.56 8.77
CA GLU A 348 23.14 -17.02 9.82
C GLU A 348 23.78 -15.67 9.47
N LEU A 349 24.06 -15.42 8.18
CA LEU A 349 24.59 -14.14 7.69
C LEU A 349 23.62 -12.98 7.91
N ALA A 350 22.31 -13.25 7.98
CA ALA A 350 21.28 -12.25 8.30
C ALA A 350 21.21 -11.92 9.81
N ARG A 351 21.89 -12.71 10.67
CA ARG A 351 21.88 -12.58 12.14
C ARG A 351 23.30 -12.54 12.73
N PRO A 352 24.04 -11.42 12.58
CA PRO A 352 25.30 -11.20 13.29
C PRO A 352 25.11 -11.01 14.81
N ILE A 353 23.93 -10.54 15.22
CA ILE A 353 23.53 -10.31 16.62
C ILE A 353 22.20 -11.02 16.87
N HIS A 354 22.10 -11.78 17.97
CA HIS A 354 20.93 -12.62 18.28
C HIS A 354 19.94 -11.98 19.28
N ASP A 355 20.15 -10.75 19.73
CA ASP A 355 19.33 -10.07 20.74
C ASP A 355 17.83 -10.02 20.40
N ARG A 356 17.49 -9.74 19.12
CA ARG A 356 16.10 -9.66 18.67
C ARG A 356 15.43 -11.03 18.66
N LEU A 357 16.15 -12.06 18.17
CA LEU A 357 15.73 -13.45 18.25
C LEU A 357 15.58 -13.92 19.71
N TYR A 358 16.51 -13.56 20.61
CA TYR A 358 16.38 -13.84 22.05
C TYR A 358 15.12 -13.19 22.62
N LYS A 359 14.86 -11.92 22.31
CA LYS A 359 13.63 -11.23 22.73
C LYS A 359 12.37 -11.91 22.21
N ALA A 360 12.36 -12.40 20.97
CA ALA A 360 11.24 -13.15 20.41
C ALA A 360 11.02 -14.50 21.13
N ILE A 361 12.09 -15.24 21.38
CA ILE A 361 12.08 -16.48 22.17
C ILE A 361 11.57 -16.20 23.59
N ASP A 362 12.00 -15.10 24.21
CA ASP A 362 11.58 -14.74 25.55
C ASP A 362 10.09 -14.41 25.64
N ILE A 363 9.56 -13.67 24.65
CA ILE A 363 8.12 -13.40 24.55
C ILE A 363 7.34 -14.71 24.37
N TYR A 364 7.80 -15.62 23.51
CA TYR A 364 7.16 -16.92 23.30
C TYR A 364 7.14 -17.76 24.58
N LEU A 365 8.27 -17.84 25.29
CA LEU A 365 8.36 -18.51 26.59
C LEU A 365 7.50 -17.85 27.68
N LYS A 366 7.10 -16.58 27.51
CA LYS A 366 6.20 -15.87 28.42
C LYS A 366 4.74 -16.28 28.20
N GLU A 367 4.28 -16.24 26.96
CA GLU A 367 2.87 -16.42 26.61
C GLU A 367 2.48 -17.91 26.48
N HIS A 368 3.47 -18.81 26.36
CA HIS A 368 3.28 -20.26 26.23
C HIS A 368 3.88 -21.03 27.43
N PRO A 369 3.35 -20.86 28.66
CA PRO A 369 3.90 -21.50 29.86
C PRO A 369 3.80 -23.03 29.85
N SER A 370 2.89 -23.60 29.06
CA SER A 370 2.64 -25.04 28.89
C SER A 370 3.77 -25.82 28.20
N LEU A 371 4.77 -25.14 27.62
CA LEU A 371 5.89 -25.78 26.92
C LEU A 371 6.68 -26.73 27.84
N THR A 372 6.91 -27.95 27.37
CA THR A 372 7.72 -28.97 28.06
C THR A 372 9.20 -28.58 28.11
N LYS A 373 9.97 -29.23 29.01
CA LYS A 373 11.43 -29.03 29.12
C LYS A 373 12.17 -29.30 27.79
N VAL A 374 11.68 -30.24 26.98
CA VAL A 374 12.27 -30.58 25.67
C VAL A 374 12.00 -29.48 24.64
N GLU A 375 10.79 -28.93 24.63
CA GLU A 375 10.40 -27.84 23.74
C GLU A 375 11.12 -26.53 24.07
N ARG A 376 11.22 -26.19 25.37
CA ARG A 376 12.04 -25.06 25.84
C ARG A 376 13.51 -25.20 25.41
N LYS A 377 14.07 -26.42 25.45
CA LYS A 377 15.40 -26.71 24.90
C LYS A 377 15.47 -26.54 23.38
N ARG A 378 14.44 -26.96 22.63
CA ARG A 378 14.39 -26.80 21.16
C ARG A 378 14.35 -25.33 20.74
N ILE A 379 13.48 -24.51 21.33
CA ILE A 379 13.34 -23.09 20.98
C ILE A 379 14.57 -22.27 21.41
N CYS A 380 15.11 -22.50 22.61
CA CYS A 380 16.34 -21.84 23.05
C CYS A 380 17.57 -22.26 22.22
N GLY A 381 17.53 -23.42 21.57
CA GLY A 381 18.56 -23.88 20.64
C GLY A 381 18.64 -23.09 19.33
N LEU A 382 17.70 -22.18 19.05
CA LEU A 382 17.76 -21.26 17.90
C LEU A 382 18.76 -20.12 18.10
N MET A 383 19.10 -19.77 19.35
CA MET A 383 20.01 -18.67 19.64
C MET A 383 21.45 -19.14 19.92
N VAL A 384 22.42 -18.50 19.28
CA VAL A 384 23.85 -18.70 19.54
C VAL A 384 24.28 -17.70 20.60
N VAL A 385 24.59 -18.19 21.80
CA VAL A 385 24.93 -17.35 22.97
C VAL A 385 26.14 -16.43 22.71
N LYS A 386 27.17 -16.87 21.94
CA LYS A 386 28.31 -16.02 21.52
C LYS A 386 27.87 -14.77 20.72
N LYS A 387 26.68 -14.77 20.11
CA LYS A 387 26.13 -13.67 19.30
C LYS A 387 25.20 -12.72 20.09
N LEU A 388 25.11 -12.84 21.42
CA LEU A 388 24.34 -11.91 22.27
C LEU A 388 25.18 -10.70 22.71
N THR A 389 24.57 -9.52 22.80
CA THR A 389 25.21 -8.35 23.44
C THR A 389 25.29 -8.52 24.96
N MET A 390 26.08 -7.65 25.61
CA MET A 390 26.24 -7.62 27.07
C MET A 390 24.87 -7.50 27.79
N ASP A 391 24.02 -6.58 27.31
CA ASP A 391 22.71 -6.32 27.90
C ASP A 391 21.75 -7.51 27.72
N ALA A 392 21.77 -8.14 26.53
CA ALA A 392 21.00 -9.34 26.26
C ALA A 392 21.46 -10.54 27.11
N SER A 393 22.77 -10.71 27.29
CA SER A 393 23.35 -11.72 28.20
C SER A 393 22.95 -11.47 29.65
N MET A 394 23.02 -10.24 30.16
CA MET A 394 22.60 -9.92 31.53
C MET A 394 21.12 -10.25 31.75
N HIS A 395 20.24 -9.89 30.80
CA HIS A 395 18.84 -10.28 30.86
C HIS A 395 18.64 -11.80 30.79
N ALA A 396 19.40 -12.52 29.97
CA ALA A 396 19.35 -13.98 29.86
C ALA A 396 19.87 -14.70 31.12
N ALA A 397 20.87 -14.15 31.80
CA ALA A 397 21.40 -14.70 33.05
C ALA A 397 20.37 -14.64 34.20
N GLN A 398 19.47 -13.65 34.17
CA GLN A 398 18.41 -13.44 35.17
C GLN A 398 17.07 -14.11 34.79
N ASN A 399 16.98 -14.77 33.64
CA ASN A 399 15.70 -15.24 33.10
C ASN A 399 15.37 -16.68 33.52
N GLU A 400 14.54 -16.81 34.56
CA GLU A 400 14.08 -18.09 35.13
C GLU A 400 13.35 -19.01 34.13
N ARG A 401 12.87 -18.48 33.00
CA ARG A 401 12.17 -19.28 31.96
C ARG A 401 13.13 -20.08 31.08
N LEU A 402 14.42 -19.72 31.06
CA LEU A 402 15.44 -20.40 30.25
C LEU A 402 15.90 -21.72 30.90
N PRO A 403 16.25 -22.75 30.11
CA PRO A 403 16.88 -23.95 30.65
C PRO A 403 18.23 -23.61 31.31
N LEU A 404 18.51 -24.15 32.50
CA LEU A 404 19.75 -23.90 33.26
C LEU A 404 21.03 -24.05 32.43
N ARG A 405 21.08 -25.01 31.49
CA ARG A 405 22.22 -25.19 30.57
C ARG A 405 22.51 -23.94 29.73
N VAL A 406 21.47 -23.22 29.29
CA VAL A 406 21.59 -21.97 28.52
C VAL A 406 22.10 -20.85 29.43
N VAL A 407 21.55 -20.72 30.64
CA VAL A 407 21.98 -19.73 31.64
C VAL A 407 23.47 -19.90 31.97
N VAL A 408 23.93 -21.14 32.19
CA VAL A 408 25.36 -21.44 32.42
C VAL A 408 26.23 -21.09 31.21
N GLN A 409 25.75 -21.33 29.98
CA GLN A 409 26.46 -20.93 28.76
C GLN A 409 26.57 -19.39 28.64
N VAL A 410 25.51 -18.65 28.99
CA VAL A 410 25.53 -17.17 29.02
C VAL A 410 26.58 -16.67 30.01
N LEU A 411 26.56 -17.16 31.25
CA LEU A 411 27.54 -16.78 32.28
C LEU A 411 28.98 -17.14 31.88
N PHE A 412 29.19 -18.28 31.21
CA PHE A 412 30.51 -18.66 30.70
C PHE A 412 31.03 -17.69 29.64
N PHE A 413 30.22 -17.34 28.63
CA PHE A 413 30.65 -16.39 27.59
C PHE A 413 30.84 -14.97 28.14
N GLU A 414 30.06 -14.55 29.13
CA GLU A 414 30.32 -13.29 29.85
C GLU A 414 31.65 -13.30 30.60
N GLN A 415 31.99 -14.39 31.31
CA GLN A 415 33.28 -14.52 31.97
C GLN A 415 34.45 -14.47 30.97
N VAL A 416 34.31 -15.11 29.80
CA VAL A 416 35.31 -15.07 28.72
C VAL A 416 35.47 -13.64 28.17
N ARG A 417 34.37 -12.91 27.93
CA ARG A 417 34.40 -11.52 27.46
C ARG A 417 35.06 -10.59 28.48
N ALA A 418 34.69 -10.69 29.76
CA ALA A 418 35.30 -9.92 30.84
C ALA A 418 36.81 -10.19 30.94
N SER A 419 37.22 -11.45 30.79
CA SER A 419 38.63 -11.86 30.81
C SER A 419 39.40 -11.35 29.58
N ALA A 420 38.77 -11.29 28.40
CA ALA A 420 39.37 -10.73 27.18
C ALA A 420 39.58 -9.22 27.28
N VAL A 421 38.59 -8.47 27.80
CA VAL A 421 38.72 -7.03 28.07
C VAL A 421 39.84 -6.77 29.09
N PHE A 422 39.89 -7.55 30.18
CA PHE A 422 40.97 -7.45 31.16
C PHE A 422 42.36 -7.71 30.55
N ARG A 423 42.51 -8.72 29.68
CA ARG A 423 43.75 -8.97 28.94
C ARG A 423 44.11 -7.84 27.97
N SER A 424 43.15 -7.26 27.24
CA SER A 424 43.44 -6.11 26.36
C SER A 424 43.90 -4.86 27.13
N VAL A 425 43.39 -4.64 28.34
CA VAL A 425 43.84 -3.55 29.22
C VAL A 425 45.24 -3.85 29.79
N SER A 426 45.52 -5.11 30.14
CA SER A 426 46.83 -5.55 30.63
C SER A 426 47.93 -5.56 29.57
N ASN A 427 47.59 -5.81 28.30
CA ASN A 427 48.55 -5.91 27.20
C ASN A 427 48.97 -4.56 26.59
N ASN A 428 48.43 -3.44 27.08
CA ASN A 428 48.99 -2.11 26.80
C ASN A 428 50.33 -1.85 27.53
N SER A 429 50.83 -2.83 28.28
CA SER A 429 52.22 -2.87 28.72
C SER A 429 52.85 -4.25 28.51
N ARG A 430 53.77 -4.30 27.52
CA ARG A 430 54.75 -5.36 27.18
C ARG A 430 54.34 -6.43 26.15
N ASP A 431 55.00 -6.26 25.00
CA ASP A 431 55.59 -7.23 24.08
C ASP A 431 54.77 -8.37 23.45
N ALA A 432 54.93 -8.45 22.14
CA ALA A 432 54.39 -9.50 21.29
C ALA A 432 55.20 -10.78 21.39
N SER A 433 54.52 -11.93 21.45
CA SER A 433 55.01 -13.21 20.94
C SER A 433 53.86 -14.20 20.70
N LEU A 434 53.56 -14.41 19.41
CA LEU A 434 53.08 -15.64 18.75
C LEU A 434 52.29 -16.68 19.57
N SER A 435 51.03 -16.92 19.15
CA SER A 435 50.52 -18.30 19.05
C SER A 435 49.48 -18.43 17.93
N THR A 436 49.43 -19.63 17.33
CA THR A 436 48.82 -19.91 16.02
C THR A 436 47.35 -20.33 16.14
N GLN A 437 46.42 -19.68 15.42
CA GLN A 437 45.09 -20.25 15.18
C GLN A 437 44.41 -19.71 13.91
N ASN A 438 44.97 -20.08 12.75
CA ASN A 438 44.38 -19.79 11.44
C ASN A 438 43.18 -20.69 11.18
N THR A 439 41.98 -20.23 11.55
CA THR A 439 40.67 -20.65 10.97
C THR A 439 39.51 -19.78 11.46
N ASP A 440 39.59 -19.21 12.67
CA ASP A 440 38.53 -18.34 13.21
C ASP A 440 38.64 -16.86 12.79
N GLU A 441 39.84 -16.37 12.42
CA GLU A 441 40.05 -14.95 12.07
C GLU A 441 39.22 -14.47 10.87
N GLU A 442 38.90 -15.34 9.91
CA GLU A 442 38.15 -14.96 8.70
C GLU A 442 36.65 -14.77 9.01
N CYS A 443 36.12 -15.55 9.96
CA CYS A 443 34.78 -15.39 10.51
C CYS A 443 34.67 -14.15 11.43
N GLU A 444 35.72 -13.86 12.22
CA GLU A 444 35.71 -12.66 13.07
C GLU A 444 35.92 -11.37 12.26
N LYS A 445 36.79 -11.34 11.24
CA LYS A 445 36.92 -10.18 10.33
C LYS A 445 35.63 -9.89 9.56
N THR A 446 34.96 -10.91 9.04
CA THR A 446 33.65 -10.73 8.37
C THR A 446 32.56 -10.29 9.35
N ALA A 447 32.52 -10.83 10.57
CA ALA A 447 31.57 -10.41 11.61
C ALA A 447 31.84 -8.98 12.13
N GLU A 448 33.10 -8.56 12.27
CA GLU A 448 33.46 -7.19 12.64
C GLU A 448 33.11 -6.19 11.55
N ASN A 449 33.35 -6.53 10.28
CA ASN A 449 32.90 -5.74 9.13
C ASN A 449 31.36 -5.62 9.08
N CYS A 450 30.62 -6.70 9.38
CA CYS A 450 29.16 -6.65 9.51
C CYS A 450 28.72 -5.73 10.68
N ARG A 451 29.43 -5.77 11.81
CA ARG A 451 29.13 -4.93 12.98
C ARG A 451 29.47 -3.44 12.77
N THR A 452 30.50 -3.11 11.99
CA THR A 452 30.80 -1.72 11.62
C THR A 452 29.80 -1.18 10.61
N LEU A 453 29.43 -1.96 9.58
CA LEU A 453 28.35 -1.62 8.65
C LEU A 453 27.01 -1.42 9.38
N GLU A 454 26.64 -2.32 10.29
CA GLU A 454 25.42 -2.18 11.09
C GLU A 454 25.44 -0.91 11.97
N LYS A 455 26.58 -0.56 12.57
CA LYS A 455 26.74 0.70 13.33
C LYS A 455 26.60 1.94 12.43
N GLN A 456 27.12 1.90 11.21
CA GLN A 456 26.99 2.99 10.24
C GLN A 456 25.53 3.18 9.79
N MET A 457 24.80 2.09 9.51
CA MET A 457 23.36 2.14 9.18
C MET A 457 22.52 2.69 10.35
N ASN A 458 22.72 2.16 11.56
CA ASN A 458 21.97 2.60 12.75
C ASN A 458 22.24 4.09 13.10
N GLN A 459 23.38 4.67 12.72
CA GLN A 459 23.66 6.10 12.88
C GLN A 459 22.91 7.01 11.91
N MET A 460 22.49 6.50 10.73
CA MET A 460 21.64 7.25 9.81
C MET A 460 20.19 7.31 10.33
N ASP A 461 19.61 6.18 10.74
CA ASP A 461 18.25 6.13 11.34
C ASP A 461 18.14 6.98 12.62
N GLY A 462 19.17 6.96 13.46
CA GLY A 462 19.21 7.70 14.74
C GLY A 462 19.12 9.23 14.60
N LYS A 463 19.38 9.79 13.41
CA LYS A 463 19.25 11.23 13.14
C LYS A 463 17.82 11.66 12.79
N LEU A 464 16.95 10.76 12.32
CA LEU A 464 15.54 11.08 12.06
C LEU A 464 14.65 11.00 13.32
N ALA A 465 14.96 10.11 14.26
CA ALA A 465 14.04 9.76 15.35
C ALA A 465 13.95 10.76 16.53
N LYS A 466 14.76 11.83 16.57
CA LYS A 466 14.97 12.65 17.78
C LYS A 466 14.14 13.94 17.91
N LYS A 467 13.17 14.20 17.02
CA LYS A 467 12.44 15.51 16.97
C LYS A 467 10.97 15.51 17.38
N SER A 468 10.34 14.38 17.71
CA SER A 468 8.89 14.31 17.96
C SER A 468 8.50 13.99 19.42
N SER A 469 8.47 15.00 20.29
CA SER A 469 7.87 14.89 21.63
C SER A 469 7.57 16.26 22.27
N LYS A 470 6.37 16.82 22.06
CA LYS A 470 5.53 17.45 23.12
C LYS A 470 4.21 18.06 22.60
N ASN A 471 3.24 18.07 23.51
CA ASN A 471 2.01 18.86 23.59
C ASN A 471 0.82 18.52 22.69
N SER A 472 -0.36 18.87 23.22
CA SER A 472 -1.67 18.31 22.90
C SER A 472 -2.78 19.34 23.04
N ARG A 473 -3.90 19.11 22.34
CA ARG A 473 -5.24 19.72 22.51
C ARG A 473 -5.37 21.21 22.15
N SER A 474 -6.12 21.47 21.07
CA SER A 474 -7.44 22.12 21.16
C SER A 474 -8.28 21.80 19.92
N SER A 475 -9.57 22.12 19.96
CA SER A 475 -10.59 21.69 19.01
C SER A 475 -11.38 22.86 18.43
N MET A 476 -11.72 22.85 17.13
CA MET A 476 -12.92 23.52 16.58
C MET A 476 -13.41 22.86 15.27
N GLN A 477 -14.65 23.15 14.87
CA GLN A 477 -15.52 22.34 14.00
C GLN A 477 -15.82 22.95 12.62
N LEU A 478 -16.59 22.18 11.81
CA LEU A 478 -17.16 22.47 10.47
C LEU A 478 -16.18 22.22 9.29
N LEU A 479 -16.55 21.74 8.09
CA LEU A 479 -17.72 20.99 7.56
C LEU A 479 -17.21 20.05 6.42
N PRO A 480 -17.98 19.09 5.84
CA PRO A 480 -17.41 17.96 5.10
C PRO A 480 -17.41 18.08 3.56
N SER A 481 -16.23 17.93 2.94
CA SER A 481 -16.08 17.44 1.55
C SER A 481 -15.67 15.96 1.53
N ARG A 482 -16.08 15.22 0.49
CA ARG A 482 -16.04 13.74 0.41
C ARG A 482 -14.65 13.09 0.21
N SER A 483 -13.55 13.72 0.66
CA SER A 483 -12.17 13.22 0.45
C SER A 483 -11.44 12.72 1.71
N ARG A 484 -12.10 12.65 2.87
CA ARG A 484 -11.50 12.07 4.10
C ARG A 484 -11.51 10.55 4.08
N ARG A 485 -10.66 9.95 3.24
CA ARG A 485 -10.44 8.50 3.12
C ARG A 485 -8.99 8.18 3.44
N ILE A 486 -8.78 7.36 4.46
CA ILE A 486 -7.46 7.07 5.04
C ILE A 486 -7.31 5.56 4.99
N PHE A 487 -6.73 5.08 3.90
CA PHE A 487 -6.40 3.68 3.61
C PHE A 487 -5.57 3.02 4.73
N ASP A 488 -4.83 3.80 5.53
CA ASP A 488 -4.09 3.31 6.70
C ASP A 488 -4.98 2.88 7.88
N LYS A 489 -6.25 3.30 7.94
CA LYS A 489 -7.18 2.92 9.02
C LYS A 489 -7.63 1.48 8.95
N LEU A 490 -7.59 0.85 7.77
CA LEU A 490 -7.94 -0.56 7.57
C LEU A 490 -7.17 -1.51 8.51
N TRP A 491 -5.97 -1.12 8.94
CA TRP A 491 -5.02 -1.99 9.63
C TRP A 491 -4.47 -1.42 10.95
N ALA A 492 -5.16 -0.44 11.53
CA ALA A 492 -4.86 0.07 12.86
C ALA A 492 -5.36 -0.91 13.94
N VAL A 493 -4.54 -1.92 14.27
CA VAL A 493 -4.82 -2.93 15.31
C VAL A 493 -5.23 -2.27 16.63
N GLY A 494 -6.33 -2.74 17.20
CA GLY A 494 -7.05 -2.06 18.28
C GLY A 494 -6.31 -2.00 19.62
N LYS A 495 -6.62 -0.96 20.41
CA LYS A 495 -6.53 -1.05 21.86
C LYS A 495 -7.64 -1.99 22.35
N GLY A 496 -7.28 -2.94 23.21
CA GLY A 496 -8.20 -4.00 23.65
C GLY A 496 -9.42 -3.46 24.41
N HIS A 497 -10.52 -4.23 24.30
CA HIS A 497 -11.57 -4.21 25.31
C HIS A 497 -10.97 -4.58 26.67
N GLY A 498 -11.45 -3.92 27.72
CA GLY A 498 -11.27 -4.30 29.11
C GLY A 498 -12.57 -4.01 29.82
N ASP A 499 -13.28 -5.06 30.20
CA ASP A 499 -14.60 -4.97 30.83
C ASP A 499 -14.53 -4.55 32.31
N ASP A 500 -15.70 -4.21 32.84
CA ASP A 500 -16.06 -4.07 34.24
C ASP A 500 -15.40 -2.96 35.09
N LYS A 501 -16.20 -1.93 35.40
CA LYS A 501 -16.93 -1.91 36.69
C LYS A 501 -17.90 -0.73 36.82
N SER A 502 -19.17 -1.02 37.11
CA SER A 502 -20.07 -0.09 37.81
C SER A 502 -19.60 0.14 39.25
N PRO A 503 -19.98 1.27 39.87
CA PRO A 503 -20.92 1.14 40.98
C PRO A 503 -22.04 2.20 40.99
N GLU A 504 -23.13 1.86 41.68
CA GLU A 504 -24.27 2.76 41.95
C GLU A 504 -24.08 3.61 43.24
N THR A 505 -25.12 4.41 43.55
CA THR A 505 -25.43 5.14 44.80
C THR A 505 -24.67 6.49 45.00
N SER A 506 -25.31 7.65 44.78
CA SER A 506 -26.24 8.43 45.67
C SER A 506 -25.47 9.51 46.49
N VAL A 507 -25.98 10.67 46.93
CA VAL A 507 -27.32 11.35 46.99
C VAL A 507 -27.04 12.85 46.61
N SER A 508 -27.92 13.75 46.13
CA SER A 508 -29.09 14.37 46.80
C SER A 508 -29.61 15.60 46.03
N SER A 509 -30.93 15.85 46.05
CA SER A 509 -31.64 17.17 46.03
C SER A 509 -31.34 18.22 44.91
N GLN A 510 -32.30 18.95 44.33
CA GLN A 510 -33.58 19.45 44.86
C GLN A 510 -34.74 19.44 43.82
N SER A 511 -35.97 19.49 44.33
CA SER A 511 -37.24 19.84 43.65
C SER A 511 -37.88 21.01 44.47
N PRO A 512 -39.06 21.64 44.18
CA PRO A 512 -40.27 21.02 43.59
C PRO A 512 -41.25 21.90 42.74
N THR A 513 -42.32 21.26 42.25
CA THR A 513 -43.68 21.79 41.89
C THR A 513 -43.81 22.74 40.68
N SER A 514 -44.90 22.72 39.89
CA SER A 514 -46.32 22.49 40.23
C SER A 514 -47.15 21.69 39.18
N MET A 515 -48.46 21.55 39.38
CA MET A 515 -49.37 20.54 38.77
C MET A 515 -50.51 21.15 37.90
N VAL A 516 -50.85 20.50 36.75
CA VAL A 516 -52.17 19.86 36.34
C VAL A 516 -53.52 20.63 36.55
N PRO A 517 -54.67 20.40 35.85
CA PRO A 517 -55.06 19.93 34.48
C PRO A 517 -56.02 20.92 33.71
N GLY A 518 -56.66 20.54 32.57
CA GLY A 518 -57.88 21.24 32.10
C GLY A 518 -58.46 21.03 30.67
N ASP A 519 -58.95 19.83 30.36
CA ASP A 519 -60.17 19.48 29.57
C ASP A 519 -60.72 20.16 28.27
N THR A 520 -61.23 19.27 27.40
CA THR A 520 -62.43 19.33 26.51
C THR A 520 -62.48 19.90 25.07
N LYS A 521 -62.92 19.00 24.14
CA LYS A 521 -63.86 19.17 22.99
C LYS A 521 -63.41 20.01 21.77
N SER A 522 -63.84 19.75 20.53
CA SER A 522 -64.52 18.60 19.88
C SER A 522 -64.57 18.78 18.34
N SER A 523 -65.14 17.81 17.61
CA SER A 523 -65.39 17.76 16.14
C SER A 523 -64.16 17.53 15.24
N GLY A 524 -64.24 16.77 14.14
CA GLY A 524 -65.35 15.93 13.67
C GLY A 524 -65.00 15.15 12.39
N SER A 525 -65.61 13.97 12.23
CA SER A 525 -65.66 13.07 11.05
C SER A 525 -65.60 13.75 9.66
N SER A 526 -65.11 13.11 8.59
CA SER A 526 -65.62 11.81 8.11
C SER A 526 -64.70 11.10 7.08
N SER A 527 -65.06 9.85 6.75
CA SER A 527 -64.27 8.92 5.95
C SER A 527 -65.03 8.34 4.75
N ARG A 528 -64.28 7.83 3.75
CA ARG A 528 -64.68 6.86 2.71
C ARG A 528 -65.71 7.31 1.66
N HIS A 529 -65.32 7.18 0.38
CA HIS A 529 -65.89 6.14 -0.49
C HIS A 529 -64.97 5.77 -1.67
N ARG A 530 -65.30 4.67 -2.36
CA ARG A 530 -64.48 3.95 -3.34
C ARG A 530 -65.40 3.52 -4.50
N ARG A 531 -65.03 3.78 -5.77
CA ARG A 531 -65.17 2.90 -6.96
C ARG A 531 -65.14 3.64 -8.32
N HIS A 532 -64.73 2.86 -9.32
CA HIS A 532 -64.64 3.06 -10.78
C HIS A 532 -65.80 3.81 -11.48
N SER A 533 -65.51 4.54 -12.57
CA SER A 533 -65.66 4.04 -13.97
C SER A 533 -65.59 5.13 -15.05
N ILE A 534 -64.89 4.80 -16.16
CA ILE A 534 -65.14 5.14 -17.58
C ILE A 534 -65.73 6.53 -17.92
N SER A 535 -64.90 7.38 -18.55
CA SER A 535 -65.04 7.81 -19.96
C SER A 535 -63.70 8.33 -20.48
#